data_AF-Q216B0-F1
#
_entry.id   AF-Q216B0-F1
#
_cell.length_a   1.000
_cell.length_b   1.000
_cell.length_c   1.000
_cell.angle_alpha   90.00
_cell.angle_beta   90.00
_cell.angle_gamma   90.00
#
_symmetry.space_group_name_H-M   'P 1'
#
loop_
_entity.id
_entity.type
_entity.pdbx_description
1 polymer ?
#
loop_
_entity_poly.entity_id
_entity_poly.type
_entity_poly.pdbx_seq_one_letter_code
_entity_poly.pdbx_strand_id
1 'polypeptide(L)'
;MHELIRDITLCILFAWMLGLLAHFFRQPLILAYLIAGFLIGPFGLKWVKSQESIAIISELGLIFMLFMIGLEIDLKKIVRPAR
;
A
#
# COMPACT_ATOMS: atom_id res chain seq x y z
N MET A 1 -14.10 15.40 0.56
CA MET A 1 -12.90 15.43 -0.31
C MET A 1 -11.64 15.90 0.42
N HIS A 2 -11.66 16.97 1.22
CA HIS A 2 -10.48 17.42 1.97
C HIS A 2 -9.87 16.35 2.91
N GLU A 3 -10.72 15.56 3.58
CA GLU A 3 -10.26 14.47 4.46
C GLU A 3 -9.52 13.37 3.70
N LEU A 4 -9.98 12.98 2.50
CA LEU A 4 -9.33 11.94 1.70
C LEU A 4 -7.93 12.36 1.25
N ILE A 5 -7.78 13.60 0.78
CA ILE A 5 -6.48 14.14 0.35
C ILE A 5 -5.52 14.22 1.55
N ARG A 6 -6.02 14.65 2.72
CA ARG A 6 -5.21 14.66 3.95
C ARG A 6 -4.74 13.26 4.32
N ASP A 7 -5.64 12.28 4.32
CA ASP A 7 -5.35 10.92 4.73
C ASP A 7 -4.36 10.25 3.76
N ILE A 8 -4.52 10.44 2.44
CA ILE A 8 -3.53 9.98 1.44
C ILE A 8 -2.17 10.63 1.69
N THR A 9 -2.12 11.94 1.95
CA THR A 9 -0.87 12.67 2.20
C THR A 9 -0.16 12.11 3.43
N LEU A 10 -0.90 11.86 4.52
CA LEU A 10 -0.36 11.26 5.73
C LEU A 10 0.15 9.84 5.47
N CYS A 11 -0.61 9.00 4.77
CA CYS A 11 -0.21 7.65 4.40
C CYS A 11 1.12 7.64 3.64
N ILE A 12 1.25 8.49 2.60
CA ILE A 12 2.46 8.56 1.79
C ILE A 12 3.65 9.07 2.62
N LEU A 13 3.45 10.11 3.43
CA LEU A 13 4.52 10.71 4.23
C LEU A 13 5.07 9.72 5.26
N PHE A 14 4.20 9.00 5.97
CA PHE A 14 4.61 8.00 6.95
C PHE A 14 5.20 6.75 6.31
N ALA A 15 4.62 6.27 5.20
CA ALA A 15 5.19 5.17 4.44
C ALA A 15 6.59 5.49 3.93
N TRP A 16 6.82 6.73 3.48
CA TRP A 16 8.14 7.20 3.07
C TRP A 16 9.12 7.28 4.24
N MET A 17 8.71 7.91 5.36
CA MET A 17 9.56 8.05 6.55
C MET A 17 9.98 6.69 7.11
N LEU A 18 9.02 5.78 7.33
CA LEU A 18 9.32 4.45 7.86
C LEU A 18 9.98 3.55 6.81
N GLY A 19 9.68 3.73 5.53
CA GLY A 19 10.33 3.02 4.43
C GLY A 19 11.83 3.34 4.36
N LEU A 20 12.21 4.61 4.52
CA LEU A 20 13.62 5.02 4.64
C LEU A 20 14.29 4.40 5.86
N LEU A 21 13.59 4.38 7.01
CA LEU A 21 14.11 3.77 8.23
C LEU A 21 14.31 2.25 8.03
N ALA A 22 13.32 1.55 7.48
CA ALA A 22 13.41 0.12 7.20
C ALA A 22 14.51 -0.21 6.18
N HIS A 23 14.67 0.62 5.15
CA HIS A 23 15.77 0.49 4.19
C HIS A 23 17.13 0.60 4.88
N PHE A 24 17.28 1.55 5.81
CA PHE A 24 18.51 1.70 6.61
C PHE A 24 18.78 0.47 7.49
N PHE A 25 17.75 -0.09 8.12
CA PHE A 25 17.84 -1.31 8.93
C PHE A 25 17.82 -2.62 8.11
N ARG A 26 17.86 -2.56 6.78
CA ARG A 26 17.80 -3.72 5.85
C ARG A 26 16.56 -4.60 6.03
N GLN A 27 15.45 -4.01 6.45
CA GLN A 27 14.16 -4.69 6.58
C GLN A 27 13.37 -4.63 5.27
N PRO A 28 12.50 -5.62 4.98
CA PRO A 28 11.60 -5.58 3.84
C PRO A 28 10.71 -4.32 3.88
N LEU A 29 10.66 -3.57 2.77
CA LEU A 29 9.87 -2.33 2.66
C LEU A 29 8.39 -2.52 2.99
N ILE A 30 7.82 -3.67 2.60
CA ILE A 30 6.40 -3.95 2.82
C ILE A 30 6.04 -3.99 4.31
N LEU A 31 6.97 -4.42 5.17
CA LEU A 31 6.79 -4.43 6.61
C LEU A 31 6.72 -3.00 7.15
N ALA A 32 7.55 -2.09 6.62
CA ALA A 32 7.54 -0.68 6.98
C ALA A 32 6.18 -0.03 6.64
N TYR A 33 5.62 -0.34 5.48
CA TYR A 33 4.32 0.17 5.05
C TYR A 33 3.17 -0.35 5.93
N LEU A 34 3.22 -1.62 6.32
CA LEU A 34 2.25 -2.20 7.27
C LEU A 34 2.33 -1.53 8.65
N ILE A 35 3.55 -1.33 9.17
CA ILE A 35 3.76 -0.66 10.46
C ILE A 35 3.31 0.81 10.36
N ALA A 36 3.61 1.50 9.26
CA ALA A 36 3.15 2.86 9.01
C ALA A 36 1.62 2.94 9.08
N GLY A 37 0.93 2.08 8.33
CA GLY A 37 -0.52 2.00 8.32
C GLY A 37 -1.13 1.67 9.67
N PHE A 38 -0.52 0.73 10.41
CA PHE A 38 -0.94 0.40 11.77
C PHE A 38 -0.78 1.59 12.74
N LEU A 39 0.35 2.30 12.65
CA LEU A 39 0.63 3.46 13.49
C LEU A 39 -0.28 4.65 13.18
N ILE A 40 -0.49 5.00 11.91
CA ILE A 40 -1.33 6.17 11.57
C ILE A 40 -2.82 5.87 11.58
N GLY A 41 -3.17 4.58 11.45
CA GLY A 41 -4.54 4.10 11.36
C GLY A 41 -5.31 4.19 12.68
N PRO A 42 -6.56 3.67 12.70
CA PRO A 42 -7.47 3.82 13.83
C PRO A 42 -7.03 3.05 15.10
N PHE A 43 -6.12 2.08 14.96
CA PHE A 43 -5.58 1.31 16.09
C PHE A 43 -4.33 1.95 16.72
N GLY A 44 -3.63 2.84 16.00
CA GLY A 44 -2.44 3.55 16.50
C GLY A 44 -2.76 4.97 16.99
N LEU A 45 -2.12 5.96 16.37
CA LEU A 45 -2.26 7.39 16.64
C LEU A 45 -3.61 7.97 16.23
N LYS A 46 -4.44 7.22 15.48
CA LYS A 46 -5.77 7.64 15.02
C LYS A 46 -5.73 8.94 14.22
N TRP A 47 -4.72 9.13 13.38
CA TRP A 47 -4.65 10.30 12.48
C TRP A 47 -5.50 10.05 11.23
N VAL A 48 -5.57 8.79 10.78
CA VAL A 48 -6.47 8.32 9.74
C VAL A 48 -7.57 7.48 10.41
N LYS A 49 -8.74 8.09 10.63
CA LYS A 49 -9.89 7.44 11.30
C LYS A 49 -11.01 7.04 10.35
N SER A 50 -11.05 7.66 9.17
CA SER A 50 -12.14 7.46 8.22
C SER A 50 -12.05 6.07 7.60
N GLN A 51 -12.91 5.16 8.06
CA GLN A 51 -13.00 3.81 7.50
C GLN A 51 -13.35 3.83 6.01
N GLU A 52 -14.17 4.79 5.58
CA GLU A 52 -14.50 5.01 4.18
C GLU A 52 -13.25 5.38 3.37
N SER A 53 -12.43 6.31 3.87
CA SER A 53 -11.19 6.72 3.20
C SER A 53 -10.18 5.58 3.13
N ILE A 54 -10.03 4.80 4.20
CA ILE A 54 -9.17 3.61 4.23
C ILE A 54 -9.65 2.59 3.18
N ALA A 55 -10.96 2.35 3.09
CA ALA A 55 -11.54 1.40 2.13
C ALA A 55 -11.26 1.85 0.69
N ILE A 56 -11.56 3.10 0.35
CA ILE A 56 -11.36 3.65 -1.01
C ILE A 56 -9.89 3.56 -1.42
N ILE A 57 -8.96 3.97 -0.55
CA ILE A 57 -7.52 3.96 -0.84
C ILE A 57 -7.01 2.51 -1.01
N SER A 58 -7.47 1.59 -0.15
CA SER A 58 -7.05 0.19 -0.19
C SER A 58 -7.59 -0.54 -1.43
N GLU A 59 -8.83 -0.26 -1.80
CA GLU A 59 -9.45 -0.80 -3.01
C GLU A 59 -8.70 -0.33 -4.26
N LEU A 60 -8.40 0.96 -4.36
CA LEU A 60 -7.58 1.50 -5.46
C LEU A 60 -6.19 0.85 -5.50
N GLY A 61 -5.52 0.73 -4.35
CA GLY A 61 -4.19 0.11 -4.26
C GLY A 61 -4.21 -1.36 -4.71
N LEU A 62 -5.22 -2.12 -4.29
CA LEU A 62 -5.38 -3.52 -4.67
C LEU A 62 -5.73 -3.66 -6.16
N ILE A 63 -6.60 -2.80 -6.70
CA ILE A 63 -6.90 -2.76 -8.14
C ILE A 63 -5.62 -2.50 -8.94
N PHE A 64 -4.82 -1.50 -8.57
CA PHE A 64 -3.56 -1.21 -9.27
C PHE A 64 -2.54 -2.35 -9.15
N MET A 65 -2.45 -3.00 -7.99
CA MET A 65 -1.58 -4.16 -7.78
C MET A 65 -2.00 -5.32 -8.68
N LEU A 66 -3.28 -5.70 -8.68
CA LEU A 66 -3.80 -6.78 -9.54
C LEU A 66 -3.66 -6.44 -11.02
N PHE A 67 -3.85 -5.17 -11.40
CA PHE A 67 -3.64 -4.72 -12.76
C PHE A 67 -2.18 -4.84 -13.19
N MET A 68 -1.22 -4.42 -12.36
CA MET A 68 0.21 -4.60 -12.64
C MET A 68 0.59 -6.08 -12.75
N ILE A 69 0.09 -6.92 -11.84
CA ILE A 69 0.28 -8.38 -11.92
C ILE A 69 -0.27 -8.90 -13.25
N GLY A 70 -1.45 -8.44 -13.66
CA GLY A 70 -2.04 -8.76 -14.96
C GLY A 70 -1.17 -8.36 -16.15
N LEU A 71 -0.50 -7.20 -16.09
CA LEU A 71 0.41 -6.73 -17.14
C LEU A 71 1.74 -7.48 -17.19
N GLU A 72 2.22 -7.99 -16.05
CA GLU A 72 3.47 -8.76 -15.96
C GLU A 72 3.29 -10.23 -16.39
N ILE A 73 2.04 -10.72 -16.43
CA ILE A 73 1.71 -12.07 -16.90
C ILE A 73 1.97 -12.21 -18.40
N ASP A 74 2.89 -13.12 -18.74
CA ASP A 74 3.10 -13.55 -20.12
C ASP A 74 2.03 -14.58 -20.53
N LEU A 75 0.98 -14.11 -21.22
CA LEU A 75 -0.11 -14.93 -21.73
C LEU A 75 0.37 -16.12 -22.59
N LYS A 76 1.52 -16.00 -23.26
CA LYS A 76 2.06 -17.08 -24.11
C LYS A 76 2.59 -18.24 -23.27
N LYS A 77 3.16 -17.96 -22.09
CA LYS A 77 3.64 -18.99 -21.14
C LYS A 77 2.48 -19.70 -20.45
N ILE A 78 1.35 -19.02 -20.24
CA ILE A 78 0.15 -19.63 -19.64
C ILE A 78 -0.60 -20.50 -20.64
N VAL A 79 -0.74 -20.05 -21.89
CA VAL A 79 -1.50 -20.77 -22.93
C VAL A 79 -0.73 -21.96 -23.52
N ARG A 80 0.60 -21.96 -23.43
CA ARG A 80 1.43 -23.14 -23.69
C ARG A 80 2.02 -23.66 -22.37
N PRO A 81 1.24 -24.39 -21.56
CA PRO A 81 1.85 -25.20 -20.51
C PRO A 81 2.85 -26.11 -21.22
N ALA A 82 4.12 -25.96 -20.84
CA ALA A 82 5.21 -26.74 -21.41
C ALA A 82 4.82 -28.22 -21.39
N ARG A 83 5.05 -28.88 -22.53
CA ARG A 83 4.90 -30.31 -22.68
C ARG A 83 5.76 -31.05 -21.66
#